data_AF-B2W6Z7-F1
#
_entry.id   AF-B2W6Z7-F1
#
_cell.length_a   1.000
_cell.length_b   1.000
_cell.length_c   1.000
_cell.angle_alpha   90.00
_cell.angle_beta   90.00
_cell.angle_gamma   90.00
#
_symmetry.space_group_name_H-M   'P 1'
#
loop_
_entity.id
_entity.type
_entity.pdbx_description
1 polymer ?
#
loop_
_entity_poly.entity_id
_entity_poly.type
_entity_poly.pdbx_seq_one_letter_code
_entity_poly.pdbx_strand_id
1 'polypeptide(L)'
;MHLQTALLGLVSLTSASNVASPQHLFANPPSGHGSTYKIPTVHESAVQARRIMRLENIGTLSTVFPSTQATERRPSDVGGAPIGLMDYFGDCEPETGNPTILAITIATSFKNVDAGSNITLSMRWHPQDTKWRSPASLPRFSLVGHLEDIDADAVEKVGMTACYVKKHPDAAWWLPGNMIHESKWVRLVVEDIYWIGGFGDRAYIGWIPKEEWFSVTPEEIEGVRLPGEKSQSAWTSVKSWFGLGSQEQDAGVVEL
;
A
#
# COMPACT_ATOMS: atom_id res chain seq x y z
N MET A 1 -69.47 5.71 -0.45
CA MET A 1 -68.24 4.97 -0.12
C MET A 1 -67.17 5.39 -1.10
N HIS A 2 -66.10 5.94 -0.52
CA HIS A 2 -64.82 6.48 -1.00
C HIS A 2 -64.43 6.43 -2.49
N LEU A 3 -64.11 7.62 -3.01
CA LEU A 3 -63.16 7.88 -4.10
C LEU A 3 -61.76 7.38 -3.70
N GLN A 4 -61.07 6.67 -4.58
CA GLN A 4 -59.62 6.48 -4.53
C GLN A 4 -58.99 7.06 -5.79
N THR A 5 -58.40 8.23 -5.64
CA THR A 5 -57.46 8.85 -6.59
C THR A 5 -56.11 8.14 -6.48
N ALA A 6 -55.69 7.45 -7.55
CA ALA A 6 -54.34 6.95 -7.67
C ALA A 6 -53.41 8.11 -8.08
N LEU A 7 -52.69 8.68 -7.11
CA LEU A 7 -51.58 9.59 -7.36
C LEU A 7 -50.34 8.75 -7.74
N LEU A 8 -50.06 8.61 -9.03
CA LEU A 8 -48.76 8.12 -9.50
C LEU A 8 -47.74 9.24 -9.29
N GLY A 9 -46.94 9.12 -8.23
CA GLY A 9 -45.81 10.02 -7.99
C GLY A 9 -44.77 9.87 -9.09
N LEU A 10 -44.64 10.91 -9.93
CA LEU A 10 -43.48 11.10 -10.79
C LEU A 10 -42.28 11.38 -9.89
N VAL A 11 -41.45 10.35 -9.66
CA VAL A 11 -40.10 10.56 -9.13
C VAL A 11 -39.31 11.23 -10.24
N SER A 12 -39.13 12.54 -10.13
CA SER A 12 -38.20 13.29 -10.97
C SER A 12 -36.81 12.66 -10.86
N LEU A 13 -36.33 12.05 -11.95
CA LEU A 13 -34.94 11.67 -12.17
C LEU A 13 -34.09 12.93 -12.37
N THR A 14 -34.05 13.82 -11.39
CA THR A 14 -33.13 14.97 -11.35
C THR A 14 -31.94 14.60 -10.49
N SER A 15 -31.09 13.69 -10.96
CA SER A 15 -29.84 13.32 -10.28
C SER A 15 -28.83 12.73 -11.25
N ALA A 16 -28.29 13.53 -12.18
CA ALA A 16 -27.03 13.18 -12.86
C ALA A 16 -26.31 14.36 -13.57
N SER A 17 -26.70 15.62 -13.39
CA SER A 17 -26.18 16.71 -14.24
C SER A 17 -24.85 17.33 -13.80
N ASN A 18 -24.21 16.82 -12.74
CA ASN A 18 -22.95 17.38 -12.20
C ASN A 18 -21.76 16.43 -12.28
N VAL A 19 -21.84 15.35 -13.06
CA VAL A 19 -20.65 14.53 -13.35
C VAL A 19 -19.80 15.32 -14.34
N ALA A 20 -18.61 15.74 -13.92
CA ALA A 20 -17.66 16.39 -14.81
C ALA A 20 -17.46 15.54 -16.07
N SER A 21 -17.29 16.18 -17.24
CA SER A 21 -17.08 15.48 -18.51
C SER A 21 -16.03 14.38 -18.33
N PRO A 22 -16.28 13.14 -18.80
CA PRO A 22 -15.35 12.03 -18.66
C PRO A 22 -13.91 12.41 -19.04
N GLN A 23 -13.76 13.26 -20.06
CA GLN A 23 -12.47 13.76 -20.52
C GLN A 23 -11.65 14.47 -19.42
N HIS A 24 -12.29 15.18 -18.49
CA HIS A 24 -11.61 15.82 -17.34
C HIS A 24 -11.32 14.84 -16.19
N LEU A 25 -12.08 13.74 -16.07
CA LEU A 25 -11.88 12.70 -15.04
C LEU A 25 -10.73 11.75 -15.40
N PHE A 26 -10.50 11.56 -16.71
CA PHE A 26 -9.42 10.72 -17.25
C PHE A 26 -8.13 11.51 -17.55
N ALA A 27 -8.17 12.85 -17.57
CA ALA A 27 -7.01 13.68 -17.93
C ALA A 27 -6.14 14.08 -16.72
N ASN A 28 -4.84 13.82 -16.82
CA ASN A 28 -3.83 14.55 -16.04
C ASN A 28 -3.69 15.98 -16.58
N PRO A 29 -3.18 16.94 -15.78
CA PRO A 29 -2.87 18.28 -16.28
C PRO A 29 -1.93 18.18 -17.49
N PRO A 30 -2.10 19.05 -18.51
CA PRO A 30 -1.29 18.98 -19.72
C PRO A 30 0.18 19.11 -19.35
N SER A 31 0.98 18.11 -19.73
CA SER A 31 2.43 18.28 -19.80
C SER A 31 2.70 19.35 -20.86
N GLY A 32 3.50 20.37 -20.49
CA GLY A 32 3.87 21.43 -21.42
C GLY A 32 4.42 20.83 -22.72
N HIS A 33 3.88 21.30 -23.85
CA HIS A 33 4.27 21.06 -25.24
C HIS A 33 5.23 19.87 -25.52
N GLY A 34 4.68 18.81 -26.13
CA GLY A 34 5.45 17.94 -27.02
C GLY A 34 5.95 16.59 -26.46
N SER A 35 5.67 16.23 -25.21
CA SER A 35 6.01 14.87 -24.73
C SER A 35 5.02 13.85 -25.31
N THR A 36 5.46 12.98 -26.21
CA THR A 36 4.75 11.74 -26.54
C THR A 36 4.46 10.99 -25.23
N TYR A 37 3.18 10.80 -24.92
CA TYR A 37 2.78 10.06 -23.74
C TYR A 37 3.34 8.63 -23.82
N LYS A 38 4.20 8.24 -22.86
CA LYS A 38 4.79 6.88 -22.79
C LYS A 38 4.13 6.12 -21.65
N ILE A 39 3.53 4.98 -21.97
CA ILE A 39 3.06 4.03 -20.97
C ILE A 39 4.29 3.46 -20.23
N PRO A 40 4.31 3.45 -18.88
CA PRO A 40 5.40 2.83 -18.13
C PRO A 40 5.63 1.39 -18.54
N THR A 41 6.90 1.01 -18.63
CA THR A 41 7.33 -0.39 -18.76
C THR A 41 6.95 -1.19 -17.52
N VAL A 42 7.08 -2.52 -17.62
CA VAL A 42 6.89 -3.42 -16.48
C VAL A 42 7.85 -3.06 -15.34
N HIS A 43 9.12 -2.82 -15.66
CA HIS A 43 10.12 -2.41 -14.67
C HIS A 43 9.79 -1.05 -14.03
N GLU A 44 9.49 -0.01 -14.83
CA GLU A 44 9.05 1.29 -14.31
C GLU A 44 7.78 1.18 -13.43
N SER A 45 6.93 0.17 -13.67
CA SER A 45 5.76 -0.12 -12.84
C SER A 45 6.13 -0.83 -11.53
N ALA A 46 7.12 -1.73 -11.55
CA ALA A 46 7.68 -2.36 -10.36
C ALA A 46 8.32 -1.32 -9.43
N VAL A 47 9.08 -0.39 -9.99
CA VAL A 47 9.69 0.73 -9.25
C VAL A 47 8.61 1.59 -8.58
N GLN A 48 7.53 1.93 -9.30
CA GLN A 48 6.38 2.65 -8.73
C GLN A 48 5.69 1.86 -7.61
N ALA A 49 5.50 0.55 -7.78
CA ALA A 49 4.90 -0.31 -6.75
C ALA A 49 5.74 -0.35 -5.48
N ARG A 50 7.07 -0.48 -5.62
CA ARG A 50 8.02 -0.42 -4.50
C ARG A 50 8.02 0.97 -3.83
N ARG A 51 7.87 2.06 -4.59
CA ARG A 51 7.69 3.41 -4.03
C ARG A 51 6.41 3.54 -3.21
N ILE A 52 5.30 2.96 -3.66
CA ILE A 52 4.04 2.93 -2.89
C ILE A 52 4.23 2.16 -1.60
N MET A 53 4.83 0.97 -1.65
CA MET A 53 5.13 0.17 -0.44
C MET A 53 6.04 0.92 0.55
N ARG A 54 6.96 1.75 0.04
CA ARG A 54 7.83 2.60 0.88
C ARG A 54 7.05 3.70 1.61
N LEU A 55 6.09 4.33 0.93
CA LEU A 55 5.40 5.55 1.38
C LEU A 55 4.06 5.29 2.10
N GLU A 56 3.34 4.25 1.72
CA GLU A 56 2.14 3.80 2.41
C GLU A 56 2.53 2.94 3.63
N ASN A 57 1.60 2.82 4.58
CA ASN A 57 1.79 2.05 5.80
C ASN A 57 0.58 1.16 6.14
N ILE A 58 -0.53 1.30 5.40
CA ILE A 58 -1.78 0.57 5.60
C ILE A 58 -2.20 -0.10 4.30
N GLY A 59 -2.57 -1.38 4.37
CA GLY A 59 -3.07 -2.14 3.23
C GLY A 59 -4.24 -3.03 3.61
N THR A 60 -4.76 -3.77 2.64
CA THR A 60 -5.81 -4.77 2.87
C THR A 60 -5.25 -6.17 2.69
N LEU A 61 -5.20 -6.95 3.77
CA LEU A 61 -4.94 -8.37 3.71
C LEU A 61 -6.21 -9.11 3.31
N SER A 62 -6.12 -9.93 2.27
CA SER A 62 -7.23 -10.81 1.86
C SER A 62 -6.87 -12.26 2.13
N THR A 63 -7.77 -12.98 2.81
CA THR A 63 -7.65 -14.41 3.12
C THR A 63 -8.98 -15.11 2.87
N VAL A 64 -9.01 -16.44 2.96
CA VAL A 64 -10.19 -17.27 2.77
C VAL A 64 -10.50 -17.99 4.06
N PHE A 65 -11.77 -18.02 4.45
CA PHE A 65 -12.17 -18.81 5.61
C PHE A 65 -11.94 -20.31 5.36
N PRO A 66 -11.21 -21.02 6.23
CA PRO A 66 -11.06 -22.48 6.14
C PRO A 66 -12.40 -23.20 6.25
N SER A 67 -12.57 -24.29 5.50
CA SER A 67 -13.82 -25.08 5.47
C SER A 67 -13.97 -26.06 6.64
N THR A 68 -12.87 -26.47 7.27
CA THR A 68 -12.86 -27.58 8.26
C THR A 68 -12.27 -27.19 9.62
N GLN A 69 -11.67 -26.00 9.73
CA GLN A 69 -10.99 -25.54 10.95
C GLN A 69 -11.59 -24.21 11.40
N ALA A 70 -12.25 -24.20 12.55
CA ALA A 70 -12.74 -22.97 13.17
C ALA A 70 -11.98 -22.76 14.49
N THR A 71 -10.93 -21.94 14.46
CA THR A 71 -10.22 -21.46 15.66
C THR A 71 -11.05 -20.44 16.45
N GLU A 72 -12.18 -20.00 15.89
CA GLU A 72 -13.14 -19.08 16.51
C GLU A 72 -14.58 -19.43 16.13
N ARG A 73 -15.55 -18.88 16.85
CA ARG A 73 -16.98 -19.12 16.59
C ARG A 73 -17.42 -18.36 15.34
N ARG A 74 -17.52 -19.07 14.22
CA ARG A 74 -17.94 -18.53 12.92
C ARG A 74 -19.35 -19.01 12.54
N PRO A 75 -20.08 -18.29 11.67
CA PRO A 75 -21.25 -18.85 11.03
C PRO A 75 -20.90 -20.16 10.28
N SER A 76 -21.83 -21.10 10.20
CA SER A 76 -21.55 -22.45 9.67
C SER A 76 -21.28 -22.49 8.16
N ASP A 77 -21.62 -21.43 7.44
CA ASP A 77 -21.66 -21.34 5.98
C ASP A 77 -20.63 -20.38 5.37
N VAL A 78 -19.76 -19.76 6.17
CA VAL A 78 -18.74 -18.82 5.66
C VAL A 78 -17.48 -19.49 5.12
N GLY A 79 -17.32 -20.80 5.28
CA GLY A 79 -16.16 -21.53 4.76
C GLY A 79 -16.01 -21.34 3.25
N GLY A 80 -14.80 -21.02 2.79
CA GLY A 80 -14.48 -20.70 1.40
C GLY A 80 -14.78 -19.25 0.98
N ALA A 81 -15.46 -18.46 1.80
CA ALA A 81 -15.65 -17.04 1.50
C ALA A 81 -14.35 -16.25 1.72
N PRO A 82 -13.99 -15.32 0.81
CA PRO A 82 -12.87 -14.41 1.04
C PRO A 82 -13.26 -13.32 2.04
N ILE A 83 -12.29 -12.85 2.80
CA ILE A 83 -12.41 -11.67 3.66
C ILE A 83 -11.20 -10.77 3.46
N GLY A 84 -11.46 -9.47 3.27
CA GLY A 84 -10.44 -8.43 3.21
C GLY A 84 -10.51 -7.56 4.45
N LEU A 85 -9.42 -7.48 5.22
CA LEU A 85 -9.30 -6.63 6.40
C LEU A 85 -8.11 -5.69 6.27
N MET A 86 -8.23 -4.52 6.88
CA MET A 86 -7.14 -3.55 6.94
C MET A 86 -6.09 -4.03 7.95
N ASP A 87 -4.81 -3.99 7.55
CA ASP A 87 -3.68 -4.30 8.41
C ASP A 87 -2.53 -3.32 8.18
N TYR A 88 -1.68 -3.19 9.20
CA TYR A 88 -0.46 -2.38 9.15
C TYR A 88 0.66 -3.19 8.49
N PHE A 89 1.46 -2.52 7.68
CA PHE A 89 2.70 -3.08 7.14
C PHE A 89 3.81 -2.04 7.14
N GLY A 90 5.05 -2.49 7.00
CA GLY A 90 6.22 -1.64 6.90
C GLY A 90 7.24 -2.20 5.92
N ASP A 91 7.80 -1.31 5.11
CA ASP A 91 8.98 -1.62 4.28
C ASP A 91 10.26 -1.50 5.14
N CYS A 92 10.43 -2.44 6.09
CA CYS A 92 11.53 -2.46 7.07
C CYS A 92 12.64 -3.45 6.74
N GLU A 93 12.50 -4.17 5.64
CA GLU A 93 13.53 -5.01 5.03
C GLU A 93 13.71 -4.59 3.57
N PRO A 94 14.13 -3.33 3.32
CA PRO A 94 14.01 -2.69 2.02
C PRO A 94 14.72 -3.42 0.88
N GLU A 95 15.83 -4.10 1.19
CA GLU A 95 16.63 -4.87 0.23
C GLU A 95 15.93 -6.17 -0.21
N THR A 96 14.97 -6.66 0.57
CA THR A 96 14.30 -7.94 0.28
C THR A 96 13.13 -7.79 -0.67
N GLY A 97 12.55 -6.58 -0.78
CA GLY A 97 11.29 -6.37 -1.51
C GLY A 97 10.07 -7.01 -0.85
N ASN A 98 10.18 -7.49 0.39
CA ASN A 98 9.06 -8.08 1.13
C ASN A 98 8.57 -7.11 2.22
N PRO A 99 7.26 -6.87 2.35
CA PRO A 99 6.76 -6.07 3.44
C PRO A 99 6.78 -6.86 4.77
N THR A 100 7.19 -6.16 5.82
CA THR A 100 7.13 -6.61 7.22
C THR A 100 5.74 -6.33 7.78
N ILE A 101 5.17 -7.27 8.52
CA ILE A 101 3.87 -7.15 9.18
C ILE A 101 4.04 -7.52 10.66
N LEU A 102 3.40 -6.75 11.54
CA LEU A 102 3.22 -7.13 12.93
C LEU A 102 1.92 -7.93 13.05
N ALA A 103 2.03 -9.26 13.01
CA ALA A 103 0.87 -10.14 13.05
C ALA A 103 0.29 -10.22 14.46
N ILE A 104 -0.95 -9.79 14.62
CA ILE A 104 -1.70 -9.92 15.88
C ILE A 104 -2.56 -11.19 15.79
N THR A 105 -2.19 -12.25 16.53
CA THR A 105 -2.71 -13.62 16.30
C THR A 105 -4.21 -13.76 16.56
N ILE A 106 -4.83 -12.81 17.28
CA ILE A 106 -6.29 -12.78 17.46
C ILE A 106 -7.05 -12.36 16.19
N ALA A 107 -6.40 -11.71 15.22
CA ALA A 107 -7.06 -11.23 14.01
C ALA A 107 -7.39 -12.37 13.03
N THR A 108 -8.54 -12.25 12.35
CA THR A 108 -9.06 -13.28 11.44
C THR A 108 -8.12 -13.59 10.29
N SER A 109 -7.41 -12.60 9.74
CA SER A 109 -6.41 -12.77 8.67
C SER A 109 -5.37 -13.83 9.05
N PHE A 110 -4.75 -13.70 10.22
CA PHE A 110 -3.69 -14.61 10.66
C PHE A 110 -4.25 -15.98 11.07
N LYS A 111 -5.41 -16.03 11.73
CA LYS A 111 -6.11 -17.29 12.01
C LYS A 111 -6.44 -18.09 10.74
N ASN A 112 -6.79 -17.40 9.65
CA ASN A 112 -7.06 -18.05 8.37
C ASN A 112 -5.76 -18.58 7.76
N VAL A 113 -4.67 -17.81 7.78
CA VAL A 113 -3.36 -18.26 7.30
C VAL A 113 -2.85 -19.47 8.08
N ASP A 114 -2.94 -19.45 9.41
CA ASP A 114 -2.57 -20.57 10.27
C ASP A 114 -3.39 -21.84 9.96
N ALA A 115 -4.60 -21.67 9.44
CA ALA A 115 -5.48 -22.75 8.98
C ALA A 115 -5.27 -23.13 7.49
N GLY A 116 -4.21 -22.63 6.85
CA GLY A 116 -3.82 -22.96 5.48
C GLY A 116 -4.40 -22.05 4.39
N SER A 117 -4.92 -20.87 4.74
CA SER A 117 -5.35 -19.89 3.74
C SER A 117 -4.17 -19.25 3.02
N ASN A 118 -4.30 -19.08 1.70
CA ASN A 118 -3.48 -18.12 0.95
C ASN A 118 -3.75 -16.69 1.46
N ILE A 119 -2.78 -15.80 1.22
CA ILE A 119 -2.88 -14.39 1.60
C ILE A 119 -2.45 -13.47 0.47
N THR A 120 -3.12 -12.33 0.35
CA THR A 120 -2.67 -11.23 -0.49
C THR A 120 -2.64 -9.92 0.28
N LEU A 121 -1.72 -9.02 -0.05
CA LEU A 121 -1.67 -7.65 0.47
C LEU A 121 -1.96 -6.68 -0.67
N SER A 122 -3.12 -6.03 -0.60
CA SER A 122 -3.53 -5.01 -1.58
C SER A 122 -3.20 -3.61 -1.07
N MET A 123 -2.58 -2.82 -1.94
CA MET A 123 -2.15 -1.45 -1.65
C MET A 123 -2.63 -0.51 -2.76
N ARG A 124 -2.87 0.74 -2.39
CA ARG A 124 -3.18 1.82 -3.34
C ARG A 124 -2.44 3.08 -2.93
N TRP A 125 -2.12 3.90 -3.92
CA TRP A 125 -1.48 5.18 -3.67
C TRP A 125 -2.48 6.25 -3.21
N HIS A 126 -2.12 6.98 -2.16
CA HIS A 126 -2.82 8.18 -1.69
C HIS A 126 -1.97 9.44 -1.95
N PRO A 127 -2.33 10.28 -2.94
CA PRO A 127 -1.67 11.54 -3.20
C PRO A 127 -1.62 12.43 -1.96
N GLN A 128 -0.50 13.12 -1.79
CA GLN A 128 -0.20 13.95 -0.63
C GLN A 128 -0.43 15.45 -0.91
N ASP A 129 -0.81 15.80 -2.13
CA ASP A 129 -1.22 17.15 -2.50
C ASP A 129 -2.73 17.37 -2.30
N THR A 130 -3.21 18.58 -2.57
CA THR A 130 -4.63 18.95 -2.43
C THR A 130 -5.41 18.77 -3.75
N LYS A 131 -4.79 18.22 -4.79
CA LYS A 131 -5.42 18.11 -6.11
C LYS A 131 -6.29 16.86 -6.16
N TRP A 132 -7.58 17.06 -6.39
CA TRP A 132 -8.50 15.94 -6.57
C TRP A 132 -8.11 15.11 -7.80
N ARG A 133 -8.11 13.79 -7.62
CA ARG A 133 -7.93 12.77 -8.67
C ARG A 133 -8.92 11.66 -8.40
N SER A 134 -9.38 10.98 -9.46
CA SER A 134 -10.17 9.77 -9.27
C SER A 134 -9.31 8.69 -8.61
N PRO A 135 -9.76 8.01 -7.53
CA PRO A 135 -9.02 6.88 -6.98
C PRO A 135 -8.76 5.75 -7.99
N ALA A 136 -9.59 5.64 -9.03
CA ALA A 136 -9.39 4.68 -10.11
C ALA A 136 -8.30 5.10 -11.12
N SER A 137 -7.92 6.38 -11.14
CA SER A 137 -6.83 6.89 -11.98
C SER A 137 -5.46 6.75 -11.31
N LEU A 138 -5.42 6.31 -10.05
CA LEU A 138 -4.21 6.22 -9.25
C LEU A 138 -3.69 4.78 -9.22
N PRO A 139 -2.36 4.62 -9.08
CA PRO A 139 -1.79 3.29 -9.01
C PRO A 139 -2.26 2.49 -7.80
N ARG A 140 -2.47 1.19 -8.02
CA ARG A 140 -2.85 0.19 -7.02
C ARG A 140 -2.40 -1.19 -7.45
N PHE A 141 -2.11 -2.05 -6.49
CA PHE A 141 -1.59 -3.38 -6.77
C PHE A 141 -1.86 -4.35 -5.63
N SER A 142 -1.68 -5.64 -5.92
CA SER A 142 -1.80 -6.71 -4.94
C SER A 142 -0.55 -7.57 -4.99
N LEU A 143 0.01 -7.86 -3.83
CA LEU A 143 1.07 -8.84 -3.62
C LEU A 143 0.42 -10.16 -3.21
N VAL A 144 0.75 -11.23 -3.90
CA VAL A 144 0.38 -12.61 -3.53
C VAL A 144 1.61 -13.28 -2.93
N GLY A 145 1.43 -14.04 -1.87
CA GLY A 145 2.52 -14.80 -1.28
C GLY A 145 2.14 -15.52 0.00
N HIS A 146 3.14 -15.78 0.84
CA HIS A 146 2.99 -16.46 2.13
C HIS A 146 3.67 -15.71 3.26
N LEU A 147 3.27 -16.03 4.49
CA LEU A 147 3.88 -15.46 5.69
C LEU A 147 5.00 -16.36 6.20
N GLU A 148 6.14 -15.76 6.52
CA GLU A 148 7.25 -16.40 7.25
C GLU A 148 7.50 -15.66 8.56
N ASP A 149 7.68 -16.40 9.65
CA ASP A 149 8.05 -15.82 10.93
C ASP A 149 9.47 -15.23 10.85
N ILE A 150 9.69 -14.09 11.49
CA ILE A 150 10.98 -13.43 11.54
C ILE A 150 11.58 -13.65 12.93
N ASP A 151 12.76 -14.27 12.97
CA ASP A 151 13.49 -14.54 14.22
C ASP A 151 13.84 -13.25 14.97
N ALA A 152 13.78 -13.30 16.30
CA ALA A 152 14.07 -12.13 17.15
C ALA A 152 15.46 -11.53 16.87
N ASP A 153 16.47 -12.38 16.65
CA ASP A 153 17.83 -11.93 16.31
C ASP A 153 17.86 -11.13 15.00
N ALA A 154 17.06 -11.54 14.01
CA ALA A 154 16.94 -10.82 12.74
C ALA A 154 16.24 -9.48 12.92
N VAL A 155 15.15 -9.44 13.72
CA VAL A 155 14.41 -8.23 14.08
C VAL A 155 15.33 -7.19 14.72
N GLU A 156 16.14 -7.62 15.70
CA GLU A 156 17.10 -6.76 16.39
C GLU A 156 18.21 -6.27 15.46
N LYS A 157 18.83 -7.18 14.70
CA LYS A 157 19.96 -6.89 13.81
C LYS A 157 19.64 -5.81 12.77
N VAL A 158 18.42 -5.82 12.21
CA VAL A 158 18.02 -4.85 11.17
C VAL A 158 17.30 -3.63 11.74
N GLY A 159 17.14 -3.53 13.07
CA GLY A 159 16.43 -2.42 13.70
C GLY A 159 14.95 -2.36 13.31
N MET A 160 14.33 -3.52 13.04
CA MET A 160 12.99 -3.65 12.48
C MET A 160 11.93 -2.97 13.34
N THR A 161 11.97 -3.16 14.66
CA THR A 161 11.05 -2.55 15.61
C THR A 161 11.07 -1.02 15.51
N ALA A 162 12.27 -0.42 15.44
CA ALA A 162 12.41 1.03 15.34
C ALA A 162 11.90 1.56 13.99
N CYS A 163 12.19 0.85 12.89
CA CYS A 163 11.64 1.16 11.58
C CYS A 163 10.11 1.13 11.58
N TYR A 164 9.52 0.06 12.14
CA TYR A 164 8.09 -0.17 12.11
C TYR A 164 7.34 0.85 12.97
N VAL A 165 7.79 1.08 14.22
CA VAL A 165 7.17 2.06 15.13
C VAL A 165 7.31 3.49 14.61
N LYS A 166 8.36 3.80 13.84
CA LYS A 166 8.47 5.10 13.16
C LYS A 166 7.32 5.32 12.15
N LYS A 167 6.85 4.26 11.50
CA LYS A 167 5.69 4.30 10.57
C LYS A 167 4.34 4.16 11.29
N HIS A 168 4.34 3.46 12.43
CA HIS A 168 3.17 3.11 13.24
C HIS A 168 3.43 3.39 14.72
N PRO A 169 3.38 4.66 15.17
CA PRO A 169 3.76 5.02 16.54
C PRO A 169 2.90 4.34 17.62
N ASP A 170 1.64 4.08 17.30
CA ASP A 170 0.70 3.37 18.14
C ASP A 170 1.05 1.89 18.31
N ALA A 171 1.72 1.26 17.33
CA ALA A 171 2.15 -0.14 17.41
C ALA A 171 3.10 -0.44 18.57
N ALA A 172 3.74 0.57 19.15
CA ALA A 172 4.54 0.43 20.37
C ALA A 172 3.76 -0.22 21.53
N TRP A 173 2.42 -0.10 21.55
CA TRP A 173 1.57 -0.65 22.60
C TRP A 173 1.25 -2.13 22.44
N TRP A 174 1.51 -2.76 21.28
CA TRP A 174 1.20 -4.17 21.01
C TRP A 174 2.34 -4.91 20.30
N LEU A 175 3.58 -4.51 20.56
CA LEU A 175 4.77 -5.26 20.16
C LEU A 175 4.80 -6.65 20.81
N PRO A 176 5.59 -7.60 20.27
CA PRO A 176 5.71 -8.94 20.84
C PRO A 176 6.10 -8.89 22.32
N GLY A 177 5.53 -9.78 23.13
CA GLY A 177 5.66 -9.77 24.59
C GLY A 177 4.56 -8.99 25.32
N ASN A 178 3.57 -8.45 24.61
CA ASN A 178 2.36 -7.89 25.23
C ASN A 178 1.51 -8.99 25.94
N MET A 179 0.93 -8.66 27.09
CA MET A 179 0.17 -9.60 27.93
C MET A 179 -1.32 -9.78 27.54
N ILE A 180 -1.88 -8.90 26.70
CA ILE A 180 -3.30 -8.90 26.32
C ILE A 180 -3.52 -9.72 25.06
N HIS A 181 -2.75 -9.43 24.02
CA HIS A 181 -2.79 -10.12 22.73
C HIS A 181 -1.38 -10.45 22.28
N GLU A 182 -1.19 -11.68 21.84
CA GLU A 182 0.07 -12.12 21.26
C GLU A 182 0.26 -11.50 19.88
N SER A 183 1.45 -10.97 19.64
CA SER A 183 1.88 -10.51 18.34
C SER A 183 3.26 -11.08 17.99
N LYS A 184 3.49 -11.28 16.70
CA LYS A 184 4.77 -11.76 16.17
C LYS A 184 5.16 -11.01 14.89
N TRP A 185 6.45 -10.94 14.63
CA TRP A 185 6.96 -10.37 13.39
C TRP A 185 6.87 -11.41 12.28
N VAL A 186 6.25 -11.01 11.17
CA VAL A 186 6.17 -11.85 9.97
C VAL A 186 6.57 -11.07 8.74
N ARG A 187 7.14 -11.78 7.77
CA ARG A 187 7.44 -11.30 6.44
C ARG A 187 6.40 -11.85 5.48
N LEU A 188 5.79 -11.00 4.66
CA LEU A 188 5.06 -11.47 3.48
C LEU A 188 6.07 -11.70 2.35
N VAL A 189 6.46 -12.95 2.12
CA VAL A 189 7.33 -13.30 1.01
C VAL A 189 6.55 -13.18 -0.29
N VAL A 190 6.97 -12.27 -1.15
CA VAL A 190 6.28 -11.96 -2.40
C VAL A 190 6.55 -13.04 -3.44
N GLU A 191 5.48 -13.56 -4.03
CA GLU A 191 5.52 -14.57 -5.09
C GLU A 191 5.01 -14.01 -6.42
N ASP A 192 3.84 -13.36 -6.41
CA ASP A 192 3.24 -12.74 -7.59
C ASP A 192 2.78 -11.31 -7.31
N ILE A 193 2.79 -10.47 -8.34
CA ILE A 193 2.47 -9.06 -8.25
C ILE A 193 1.49 -8.69 -9.36
N TYR A 194 0.29 -8.25 -8.99
CA TYR A 194 -0.69 -7.73 -9.95
C TYR A 194 -0.84 -6.22 -9.85
N TRP A 195 -0.50 -5.51 -10.93
CA TRP A 195 -0.40 -4.06 -10.98
C TRP A 195 -1.50 -3.41 -11.82
N ILE A 196 -2.01 -2.28 -11.33
CA ILE A 196 -2.90 -1.38 -12.05
C ILE A 196 -2.36 0.04 -11.85
N GLY A 197 -1.63 0.60 -12.82
CA GLY A 197 -1.03 1.94 -12.66
C GLY A 197 -2.01 3.12 -12.79
N GLY A 198 -3.29 2.84 -13.06
CA GLY A 198 -4.35 3.82 -13.29
C GLY A 198 -5.25 3.37 -14.43
N PHE A 199 -5.65 4.29 -15.30
CA PHE A 199 -6.40 3.95 -16.51
C PHE A 199 -5.48 3.32 -17.57
N GLY A 200 -5.94 2.24 -18.22
CA GLY A 200 -5.11 1.42 -19.12
C GLY A 200 -4.71 2.08 -20.43
N ASP A 201 -5.31 3.20 -20.81
CA ASP A 201 -4.85 4.04 -21.94
C ASP A 201 -3.61 4.86 -21.59
N ARG A 202 -3.20 4.82 -20.32
CA ARG A 202 -2.15 5.64 -19.74
C ARG A 202 -1.14 4.83 -18.95
N ALA A 203 -1.55 3.76 -18.29
CA ALA A 203 -0.69 2.98 -17.44
C ALA A 203 -0.62 1.52 -17.86
N TYR A 204 0.49 0.87 -17.53
CA TYR A 204 0.57 -0.57 -17.57
C TYR A 204 -0.44 -1.17 -16.58
N ILE A 205 -1.13 -2.22 -17.03
CA ILE A 205 -2.02 -3.06 -16.22
C ILE A 205 -1.62 -4.50 -16.52
N GLY A 206 -1.26 -5.26 -15.49
CA GLY A 206 -0.86 -6.64 -15.67
C GLY A 206 0.01 -7.17 -14.55
N TRP A 207 0.49 -8.39 -14.76
CA TRP A 207 1.39 -9.09 -13.84
C TRP A 207 2.82 -8.57 -14.00
N ILE A 208 3.42 -8.18 -12.89
CA ILE A 208 4.86 -7.86 -12.83
C ILE A 208 5.59 -9.18 -12.53
N PRO A 209 6.53 -9.62 -13.39
CA PRO A 209 7.35 -10.79 -13.13
C PRO A 209 8.09 -10.69 -11.79
N LYS A 210 8.24 -11.82 -11.12
CA LYS A 210 8.91 -11.90 -9.82
C LYS A 210 10.33 -11.33 -9.89
N GLU A 211 11.05 -11.62 -10.96
CA GLU A 211 12.42 -11.16 -11.19
C GLU A 211 12.50 -9.63 -11.30
N GLU A 212 11.52 -9.01 -11.96
CA GLU A 212 11.42 -7.54 -12.08
C GLU A 212 11.13 -6.88 -10.73
N TRP A 213 10.32 -7.52 -9.88
CA TRP A 213 10.03 -7.02 -8.54
C TRP A 213 11.28 -6.99 -7.65
N PHE A 214 12.06 -8.07 -7.69
CA PHE A 214 13.28 -8.21 -6.89
C PHE A 214 14.50 -7.53 -7.51
N SER A 215 14.47 -7.12 -8.78
CA SER A 215 15.56 -6.36 -9.40
C SER A 215 15.52 -4.86 -9.08
N VAL A 216 14.41 -4.33 -8.56
CA VAL A 216 14.28 -2.91 -8.22
C VAL A 216 15.23 -2.50 -7.10
N THR A 217 16.00 -1.46 -7.36
CA THR A 217 17.02 -0.91 -6.44
C THR A 217 16.47 0.20 -5.53
N PRO A 218 17.10 0.45 -4.38
CA PRO A 218 16.79 1.60 -3.53
C PRO A 218 16.88 2.95 -4.27
N GLU A 219 17.86 3.10 -5.16
CA GLU A 219 18.09 4.31 -5.94
C GLU A 219 16.92 4.60 -6.89
N GLU A 220 16.38 3.57 -7.54
CA GLU A 220 15.21 3.68 -8.40
C GLU A 220 13.96 4.05 -7.61
N ILE A 221 13.78 3.44 -6.43
CA ILE A 221 12.66 3.76 -5.52
C ILE A 221 12.73 5.23 -5.10
N GLU A 222 13.90 5.75 -4.74
CA GLU A 222 14.06 7.16 -4.34
C GLU A 222 14.04 8.13 -5.53
N GLY A 223 14.37 7.65 -6.73
CA GLY A 223 14.36 8.43 -7.97
C GLY A 223 12.98 8.63 -8.58
N VAL A 224 12.06 7.67 -8.43
CA VAL A 224 10.70 7.75 -9.00
C VAL A 224 9.80 8.70 -8.20
N ARG A 225 8.83 9.34 -8.87
CA ARG A 225 7.81 10.17 -8.22
C ARG A 225 6.41 9.72 -8.61
N LEU A 226 5.56 9.52 -7.61
CA LEU A 226 4.16 9.18 -7.80
C LEU A 226 3.31 10.45 -8.01
N PRO A 227 2.15 10.34 -8.67
CA PRO A 227 1.23 11.47 -8.85
C PRO A 227 0.83 12.10 -7.50
N GLY A 228 1.19 13.36 -7.30
CA GLY A 228 0.88 14.10 -6.07
C GLY A 228 1.71 13.70 -4.85
N GLU A 229 2.84 13.01 -5.03
CA GLU A 229 3.84 12.82 -3.99
C GLU A 229 4.48 14.16 -3.60
N LYS A 230 4.61 14.46 -2.30
CA LYS A 230 5.35 15.64 -1.86
C LYS A 230 6.84 15.44 -2.14
N SER A 231 7.47 16.41 -2.79
CA SER A 231 8.92 16.39 -2.97
C SER A 231 9.61 16.38 -1.60
N GLN A 232 10.53 15.42 -1.39
CA GLN A 232 11.43 15.45 -0.24
C GLN A 232 12.24 16.76 -0.21
N SER A 233 12.53 17.37 -1.36
CA SER A 233 13.23 18.67 -1.43
C SER A 233 12.48 19.78 -0.69
N ALA A 234 11.14 19.76 -0.66
CA ALA A 234 10.38 20.77 0.08
C ALA A 234 10.61 20.64 1.59
N TRP A 235 10.77 19.43 2.11
CA TRP A 235 11.08 19.19 3.52
C TRP A 235 12.55 19.48 3.87
N THR A 236 13.49 19.13 2.99
CA THR A 236 14.92 19.44 3.17
C THR A 236 15.18 20.94 3.06
N SER A 237 14.55 21.64 2.12
CA SER A 237 14.63 23.10 1.97
C SER A 237 13.98 23.86 3.13
N VAL A 238 12.88 23.34 3.68
CA VAL A 238 12.27 23.89 4.90
C VAL A 238 13.19 23.67 6.10
N LYS A 239 13.77 22.49 6.28
CA LYS A 239 14.76 22.22 7.34
C LYS A 239 16.03 23.07 7.21
N SER A 240 16.53 23.27 5.99
CA SER A 240 17.70 24.13 5.74
C SER A 240 17.39 25.60 5.99
N TRP A 241 16.19 26.07 5.63
CA TRP A 241 15.73 27.44 5.90
C TRP A 241 15.54 27.70 7.42
N PHE A 242 15.06 26.72 8.16
CA PHE A 242 14.92 26.78 9.62
C PHE A 242 16.21 26.41 10.39
N GLY A 243 17.35 26.26 9.71
CA GLY A 243 18.66 26.08 10.35
C GLY A 243 18.81 24.80 11.18
N LEU A 244 17.99 23.77 10.92
CA LEU A 244 18.01 22.49 11.66
C LEU A 244 18.85 21.41 10.96
N GLY A 245 19.80 21.80 10.10
CA GLY A 245 20.80 20.91 9.53
C GLY A 245 21.99 20.77 10.48
N SER A 246 22.27 19.53 10.90
CA SER A 246 23.42 19.15 11.71
C SER A 246 24.73 19.68 11.11
N GLN A 247 25.56 20.30 11.97
CA GLN A 247 26.96 20.55 11.68
C GLN A 247 27.66 19.20 11.46
N GLU A 248 28.06 18.94 10.22
CA GLU A 248 29.12 17.98 9.94
C GLU A 248 30.43 18.79 10.00
N GLN A 249 31.19 18.55 11.07
CA GLN A 249 32.49 19.17 11.26
C GLN A 249 33.45 18.64 10.20
N ASP A 250 33.81 19.56 9.32
CA ASP A 250 35.00 19.58 8.50
C ASP A 250 36.23 19.11 9.30
N ALA A 251 36.83 18.00 8.87
CA ALA A 251 38.13 17.56 9.31
C ALA A 251 38.97 17.15 8.08
N GLY A 252 39.59 18.16 7.49
CA GLY A 252 41.02 18.08 7.17
C GLY A 252 41.37 17.48 5.81
N VAL A 253 41.58 18.39 4.87
CA VAL A 253 42.49 18.26 3.73
C VAL A 253 43.80 17.59 4.14
N VAL A 254 44.18 16.51 3.45
CA VAL A 254 45.58 16.11 3.26
C VAL A 254 45.81 15.99 1.76
N GLU A 255 46.59 16.93 1.24
CA GLU A 255 47.13 16.99 -0.12
C GLU A 255 48.14 15.86 -0.32
N LEU A 256 47.90 14.99 -1.31
CA LEU A 256 48.87 14.44 -2.27
C LEU A 256 48.13 13.97 -3.53
#